data_AF-A0A1R0H5A5-F1
#
_entry.id   AF-A0A1R0H5A5-F1
#
_cell.length_a   1.000
_cell.length_b   1.000
_cell.length_c   1.000
_cell.angle_alpha   90.00
_cell.angle_beta   90.00
_cell.angle_gamma   90.00
#
_symmetry.space_group_name_H-M   'P 1'
#
loop_
_entity.id
_entity.type
_entity.pdbx_description
1 polymer ?
#
loop_
_entity_poly.entity_id
_entity_poly.type
_entity_poly.pdbx_seq_one_letter_code
_entity_poly.pdbx_strand_id
1 'polypeptide(L)'
;MPYIKNEDFRSYYLNLPLDGIKYYFLSLFEALAFSHSKKIIHRDVKPSNFLYSVKKKHGVLVDFGLAEVPLIKTPLSLKSVTFTYKKSLTNLLFFFFLKLKKRESEQEAIQFERNNNSGMNPGIAARIYRRFDENGNPGVPRKDTR
;
A
#
# COMPACT_ATOMS: atom_id res chain seq x y z
N MET A 1 17.87 -10.36 18.34
CA MET A 1 17.45 -10.41 16.92
C MET A 1 18.65 -10.13 16.04
N PRO A 2 18.79 -10.79 14.86
CA PRO A 2 19.83 -10.45 13.90
C PRO A 2 19.63 -9.01 13.37
N TYR A 3 20.72 -8.30 13.08
CA TYR A 3 20.64 -6.94 12.54
C TYR A 3 20.02 -6.97 11.14
N ILE A 4 18.96 -6.21 10.95
CA ILE A 4 18.30 -6.03 9.65
C ILE A 4 18.54 -4.58 9.23
N LYS A 5 19.33 -4.40 8.17
CA LYS A 5 19.51 -3.08 7.56
C LYS A 5 18.18 -2.63 6.95
N ASN A 6 17.54 -1.64 7.57
CA ASN A 6 16.34 -0.98 7.06
C ASN A 6 16.70 0.40 6.49
N GLU A 7 16.03 0.77 5.42
CA GLU A 7 16.00 2.14 4.94
C GLU A 7 14.75 2.81 5.53
N ASP A 8 14.80 4.12 5.83
CA ASP A 8 13.59 4.82 6.25
C ASP A 8 12.57 4.73 5.10
N PHE A 9 11.36 4.27 5.44
CA PHE A 9 10.23 4.18 4.52
C PHE A 9 10.05 5.47 3.71
N ARG A 10 10.24 6.63 4.34
CA ARG A 10 10.10 7.94 3.69
C ARG A 10 11.12 8.17 2.59
N SER A 11 12.34 7.62 2.74
CA SER A 11 13.45 7.82 1.80
C SER A 11 13.20 7.14 0.47
N TYR A 12 12.57 5.96 0.46
CA TYR A 12 12.37 5.20 -0.77
C TYR A 12 10.93 5.24 -1.28
N TYR A 13 9.92 5.39 -0.41
CA TYR A 13 8.51 5.25 -0.82
C TYR A 13 8.10 6.26 -1.89
N LEU A 14 8.65 7.48 -1.86
CA LEU A 14 8.34 8.52 -2.85
C LEU A 14 8.86 8.16 -4.25
N ASN A 15 10.06 7.57 -4.31
CA ASN A 15 10.76 7.30 -5.56
C ASN A 15 10.62 5.84 -6.04
N LEU A 16 9.97 4.98 -5.27
CA LEU A 16 9.78 3.58 -5.61
C LEU A 16 8.88 3.45 -6.86
N PRO A 17 9.31 2.72 -7.90
CA PRO A 17 8.44 2.41 -9.04
C PRO A 17 7.28 1.54 -8.57
N LEU A 18 6.19 1.49 -9.35
CA LEU A 18 5.01 0.68 -9.03
C LEU A 18 5.37 -0.77 -8.69
N ASP A 19 6.30 -1.37 -9.43
CA ASP A 19 6.78 -2.72 -9.14
C ASP A 19 7.49 -2.83 -7.79
N GLY A 20 8.27 -1.83 -7.41
CA GLY A 20 8.87 -1.78 -6.08
C GLY A 20 7.82 -1.73 -4.97
N ILE A 21 6.75 -0.95 -5.19
CA ILE A 21 5.63 -0.87 -4.25
C ILE A 21 4.92 -2.23 -4.16
N LYS A 22 4.72 -2.93 -5.29
CA LYS A 22 4.16 -4.30 -5.30
C LYS A 22 5.00 -5.25 -4.43
N TYR A 23 6.32 -5.26 -4.58
CA TYR A 23 7.19 -6.13 -3.77
C TYR A 23 7.16 -5.79 -2.28
N TYR A 24 7.07 -4.51 -1.93
CA TYR A 24 6.92 -4.09 -0.53
C TYR A 24 5.66 -4.69 0.10
N PHE A 25 4.51 -4.55 -0.57
CA PHE A 25 3.25 -5.07 -0.05
C PHE A 25 3.19 -6.60 -0.09
N LEU A 26 3.75 -7.24 -1.11
CA LEU A 26 3.87 -8.69 -1.17
C LEU A 26 4.59 -9.23 0.07
N SER A 27 5.78 -8.69 0.37
CA SER A 27 6.55 -9.11 1.53
C SER A 27 5.85 -8.81 2.86
N LEU A 28 5.14 -7.68 2.96
CA LEU A 28 4.32 -7.37 4.14
C LEU A 28 3.17 -8.37 4.33
N PHE A 29 2.48 -8.73 3.25
CA PHE A 29 1.39 -9.70 3.30
C PHE A 29 1.88 -11.11 3.62
N GLU A 30 3.05 -11.51 3.14
CA GLU A 30 3.69 -12.78 3.52
C GLU A 30 3.99 -12.83 5.02
N ALA A 31 4.57 -11.75 5.58
CA ALA A 31 4.85 -11.67 7.01
C ALA A 31 3.56 -11.73 7.87
N LEU A 32 2.50 -11.03 7.42
CA LEU A 32 1.19 -11.08 8.08
C LEU A 32 0.53 -12.46 7.96
N ALA A 33 0.55 -13.07 6.78
CA ALA A 33 0.02 -14.42 6.55
C ALA A 33 0.73 -15.45 7.45
N PHE A 34 2.06 -15.34 7.57
CA PHE A 34 2.83 -16.17 8.49
C PHE A 34 2.41 -15.95 9.95
N SER A 35 2.34 -14.70 10.42
CA SER A 35 1.87 -14.37 11.77
C SER A 35 0.47 -14.93 12.05
N HIS A 36 -0.45 -14.77 11.10
CA HIS A 36 -1.81 -15.26 11.20
C HIS A 36 -1.88 -16.79 11.22
N SER A 37 -1.00 -17.50 10.49
CA SER A 37 -0.89 -18.97 10.55
C SER A 37 -0.48 -19.47 11.94
N LYS A 38 0.21 -18.63 12.72
CA LYS A 38 0.57 -18.88 14.12
C LYS A 38 -0.48 -18.38 15.12
N LYS A 39 -1.65 -17.95 14.63
CA LYS A 39 -2.75 -17.36 15.41
C LYS A 39 -2.33 -16.07 16.15
N ILE A 40 -1.42 -15.29 15.57
CA ILE A 40 -0.97 -14.01 16.13
C ILE A 40 -1.47 -12.88 15.24
N ILE A 41 -2.26 -11.96 15.82
CA ILE A 41 -2.67 -10.70 15.18
C ILE A 41 -1.70 -9.60 15.60
N HIS A 42 -1.05 -8.92 14.65
CA HIS A 42 -0.07 -7.87 14.96
C HIS A 42 -0.70 -6.62 15.62
N ARG A 43 -1.89 -6.22 15.17
CA ARG A 43 -2.67 -5.03 15.60
C ARG A 43 -2.03 -3.64 15.38
N ASP A 44 -0.71 -3.53 15.26
CA ASP A 44 -0.01 -2.25 15.02
C ASP A 44 0.80 -2.24 13.71
N VAL A 45 0.13 -2.55 12.60
CA VAL A 45 0.80 -2.58 11.28
C VAL A 45 0.98 -1.15 10.77
N LYS A 46 2.23 -0.69 10.73
CA LYS A 46 2.63 0.62 10.23
C LYS A 46 4.03 0.55 9.60
N PRO A 47 4.42 1.50 8.73
CA PRO A 47 5.71 1.42 8.04
C PRO A 47 6.93 1.34 8.97
N SER A 48 6.90 2.00 10.13
CA SER A 48 7.99 1.93 11.11
C SER A 48 8.18 0.53 11.72
N ASN A 49 7.14 -0.31 11.68
CA ASN A 49 7.15 -1.68 12.22
C ASN A 49 7.43 -2.71 11.11
N PHE A 50 7.77 -2.29 9.90
CA PHE A 50 8.12 -3.19 8.81
C PHE A 50 9.49 -2.82 8.23
N LEU A 51 10.50 -3.57 8.64
CA LEU A 51 11.89 -3.37 8.23
C LEU A 51 12.08 -3.95 6.83
N TYR A 52 11.89 -3.12 5.80
CA TYR A 52 12.00 -3.53 4.40
C TYR A 52 13.33 -3.12 3.77
N SER A 53 13.92 -4.03 3.01
CA SER A 53 15.09 -3.77 2.17
C SER A 53 14.67 -3.73 0.70
N VAL A 54 14.73 -2.54 0.09
CA VAL A 54 14.42 -2.35 -1.33
C VAL A 54 15.32 -3.21 -2.22
N LYS A 55 16.63 -3.25 -1.91
CA LYS A 55 17.62 -4.03 -2.68
C LYS A 55 17.33 -5.52 -2.66
N LYS A 56 16.93 -6.06 -1.51
CA LYS A 56 16.64 -7.50 -1.33
C LYS A 56 15.18 -7.87 -1.63
N LYS A 57 14.30 -6.86 -1.82
CA LYS A 57 12.85 -7.04 -1.94
C LYS A 57 12.26 -7.90 -0.81
N HIS A 58 12.80 -7.74 0.38
CA HIS A 58 12.45 -8.55 1.55
C HIS A 58 12.28 -7.64 2.76
N GLY A 59 11.21 -7.88 3.53
CA GLY A 59 10.97 -7.18 4.77
C GLY A 59 10.54 -8.09 5.91
N VAL A 60 10.75 -7.58 7.12
CA VAL A 60 10.44 -8.27 8.36
C VAL A 60 9.50 -7.40 9.19
N LEU A 61 8.37 -7.97 9.58
CA LEU A 61 7.43 -7.35 10.51
C LEU A 61 7.99 -7.46 11.93
N VAL A 62 8.06 -6.34 12.64
CA VAL A 62 8.64 -6.21 13.98
C VAL A 62 7.67 -5.52 14.93
N ASP A 63 8.00 -5.53 16.22
CA ASP A 63 7.21 -4.91 17.29
C ASP A 63 5.82 -5.54 17.49
N PHE A 64 5.84 -6.75 18.04
CA PHE A 64 4.66 -7.48 18.48
C PHE A 64 4.19 -7.07 19.89
N GLY A 65 4.62 -5.92 20.42
CA GLY A 65 4.26 -5.48 21.78
C GLY A 65 2.75 -5.28 21.98
N LEU A 66 2.04 -4.97 20.89
CA LEU A 66 0.58 -4.88 20.87
C LEU A 66 -0.08 -6.11 20.23
N ALA A 67 0.64 -7.21 19.99
CA ALA A 67 0.05 -8.37 19.34
C ALA A 67 -0.97 -9.10 20.23
N GLU A 68 -1.91 -9.80 19.61
CA GLU A 68 -2.95 -10.57 20.29
C GLU A 68 -2.97 -12.01 19.79
N VAL A 69 -3.04 -12.96 20.71
CA VAL A 69 -3.36 -14.36 20.43
C VAL A 69 -4.82 -14.58 20.79
N PRO A 70 -5.72 -14.76 19.81
CA PRO A 70 -7.13 -14.92 20.12
C PRO A 70 -7.35 -16.20 20.91
N LEU A 71 -7.89 -16.07 22.12
CA LEU A 71 -8.33 -17.19 22.93
C LEU A 71 -9.60 -17.77 22.30
N ILE A 72 -9.43 -18.84 21.52
CA ILE A 72 -10.56 -19.60 20.97
C ILE A 72 -11.16 -20.41 22.12
N LYS A 73 -12.10 -19.82 22.86
CA LYS A 73 -12.85 -20.53 23.91
C LYS A 73 -14.13 -21.19 23.37
N THR A 74 -14.64 -20.75 22.22
CA THR A 74 -15.90 -21.23 21.64
C THR A 74 -15.91 -21.15 20.10
N PRO A 75 -16.75 -21.95 19.40
CA PRO A 75 -16.92 -21.86 17.94
C PRO A 75 -17.44 -20.49 17.45
N LEU A 76 -18.12 -19.71 18.29
CA LEU A 76 -18.48 -18.32 17.97
C LEU A 76 -17.25 -17.39 17.92
N SER A 77 -16.29 -17.59 18.82
CA SER A 77 -15.00 -16.88 18.80
C SER A 77 -14.18 -17.21 17.54
N LEU A 78 -14.27 -18.43 17.01
CA LEU A 78 -13.63 -18.79 15.73
C LEU A 78 -14.14 -17.98 14.55
N LYS A 79 -15.46 -17.76 14.46
CA LYS A 79 -16.05 -16.93 13.39
C LYS A 79 -15.62 -15.47 13.51
N SER A 80 -15.59 -14.91 14.72
CA SER A 80 -15.16 -13.52 14.91
C SER A 80 -13.67 -13.35 14.62
N VAL A 81 -12.83 -14.30 15.02
CA VAL A 81 -11.38 -14.27 14.78
C VAL A 81 -11.06 -14.42 13.29
N THR A 82 -11.68 -15.38 12.60
CA THR A 82 -11.50 -15.55 11.15
C THR A 82 -12.03 -14.35 10.37
N PHE A 83 -13.13 -13.74 10.82
CA PHE A 83 -13.65 -12.49 10.27
C PHE A 83 -12.68 -11.32 10.49
N THR A 84 -12.08 -11.20 11.67
CA THR A 84 -11.07 -10.17 11.97
C THR A 84 -9.83 -10.30 11.09
N TYR A 85 -9.29 -11.52 10.92
CA TYR A 85 -8.18 -11.77 9.99
C TYR A 85 -8.54 -11.40 8.56
N LYS A 86 -9.70 -11.83 8.07
CA LYS A 86 -10.18 -11.49 6.72
C LYS A 86 -10.35 -9.98 6.55
N LYS A 87 -11.01 -9.31 7.49
CA LYS A 87 -11.25 -7.86 7.46
C LYS A 87 -9.94 -7.06 7.44
N SER A 88 -8.96 -7.45 8.26
CA SER A 88 -7.64 -6.83 8.30
C SER A 88 -6.93 -6.91 6.94
N LEU A 89 -6.88 -8.12 6.36
CA LEU A 89 -6.28 -8.36 5.04
C LEU A 89 -7.02 -7.62 3.92
N THR A 90 -8.35 -7.69 3.88
CA THR A 90 -9.14 -7.03 2.82
C THR A 90 -9.03 -5.51 2.89
N ASN A 91 -9.01 -4.93 4.08
CA ASN A 91 -8.82 -3.49 4.25
C ASN A 91 -7.44 -3.07 3.74
N LEU A 92 -6.38 -3.80 4.11
CA LEU A 92 -5.02 -3.48 3.69
C LEU A 92 -4.83 -3.65 2.18
N LEU A 93 -5.41 -4.71 1.58
CA LEU A 93 -5.48 -4.92 0.13
C LEU A 93 -6.25 -3.79 -0.56
N PHE A 94 -7.40 -3.39 -0.04
CA PHE A 94 -8.19 -2.30 -0.59
C PHE A 94 -7.42 -0.97 -0.58
N PHE A 95 -6.79 -0.62 0.55
CA PHE A 95 -5.93 0.57 0.63
C PHE A 95 -4.74 0.50 -0.32
N PHE A 96 -4.14 -0.69 -0.50
CA PHE A 96 -3.08 -0.91 -1.48
C PHE A 96 -3.56 -0.63 -2.91
N PHE A 97 -4.69 -1.21 -3.33
CA PHE A 97 -5.28 -0.98 -4.65
C PHE A 97 -5.65 0.48 -4.89
N LEU A 98 -6.24 1.16 -3.89
CA LEU A 98 -6.51 2.60 -3.98
C LEU A 98 -5.23 3.40 -4.19
N LYS A 99 -4.15 3.01 -3.52
CA LYS A 99 -2.85 3.70 -3.61
C LYS A 99 -2.18 3.49 -4.97
N LEU A 100 -2.30 2.30 -5.55
CA LEU A 100 -1.84 2.02 -6.92
C LEU A 100 -2.61 2.86 -7.95
N LYS A 101 -3.94 2.87 -7.86
CA LYS A 101 -4.80 3.59 -8.80
C LYS A 101 -4.57 5.10 -8.78
N LYS A 102 -4.26 5.67 -7.60
CA LYS A 102 -3.88 7.09 -7.48
C LYS A 102 -2.54 7.39 -8.17
N ARG A 103 -1.53 6.54 -7.98
CA ARG A 103 -0.20 6.70 -8.60
C ARG A 103 -0.25 6.59 -10.12
N GLU A 104 -1.04 5.68 -10.68
CA GLU A 104 -1.21 5.54 -12.13
C GLU A 104 -1.73 6.85 -12.73
N SER A 105 -2.79 7.44 -12.15
CA SER A 105 -3.34 8.71 -12.63
C SER A 105 -2.37 9.91 -12.52
N GLU A 106 -1.49 9.90 -11.51
CA GLU A 106 -0.47 10.94 -11.34
C GLU A 106 0.64 10.81 -12.40
N GLN A 107 1.03 9.59 -12.78
CA GLN A 107 2.03 9.39 -13.83
C GLN A 107 1.51 9.75 -15.22
N GLU A 108 0.25 9.43 -15.52
CA GLU A 108 -0.42 9.87 -16.75
C GLU A 108 -0.45 11.41 -16.85
N ALA A 109 -0.77 12.10 -15.76
CA ALA A 109 -0.78 13.57 -15.70
C ALA A 109 0.62 14.19 -15.87
N ILE A 110 1.66 13.59 -15.28
CA ILE A 110 3.05 14.04 -15.46
C ILE A 110 3.50 13.89 -16.92
N GLN A 111 3.13 12.78 -17.56
CA GLN A 111 3.45 12.55 -18.98
C GLN A 111 2.72 13.55 -19.88
N PHE A 112 1.46 13.86 -19.57
CA PHE A 112 0.69 14.93 -20.22
C PHE A 112 1.39 16.28 -20.14
N GLU A 113 1.81 16.71 -18.95
CA GLU A 113 2.48 18.01 -18.77
C GLU A 113 3.80 18.10 -19.50
N ARG A 114 4.61 17.02 -19.49
CA ARG A 114 5.86 16.97 -20.24
C ARG A 114 5.64 17.10 -21.74
N ASN A 115 4.56 16.52 -22.27
CA ASN A 115 4.27 16.58 -23.69
C ASN A 115 3.64 17.92 -24.11
N ASN A 116 2.86 18.56 -23.24
CA ASN A 116 2.05 19.73 -23.59
C ASN A 116 2.52 21.08 -23.02
N ASN A 117 3.62 21.15 -22.25
CA ASN A 117 4.19 22.39 -21.68
C ASN A 117 3.13 23.32 -21.04
N SER A 118 2.04 22.75 -20.52
CA SER A 118 0.83 23.48 -20.14
C SER A 118 0.95 24.24 -18.81
N GLY A 119 2.05 24.07 -18.08
CA GLY A 119 2.33 24.74 -16.80
C GLY A 119 1.35 24.40 -15.66
N MET A 120 0.42 23.46 -15.88
CA MET A 120 -0.48 22.96 -14.84
C MET A 120 0.31 22.12 -13.82
N ASN A 121 -0.24 21.88 -12.63
CA ASN A 121 0.39 21.00 -11.64
C ASN A 121 -0.18 19.58 -11.77
N PRO A 122 0.64 18.51 -11.70
CA PRO A 122 0.17 17.15 -12.00
C PRO A 122 -0.90 16.67 -11.01
N GLY A 123 -0.80 17.10 -9.75
CA GLY A 123 -1.77 16.80 -8.72
C GLY A 123 -3.11 17.51 -8.95
N ILE A 124 -3.10 18.69 -9.58
CA ILE A 124 -4.31 19.41 -9.99
C ILE A 124 -4.90 18.73 -11.23
N ALA A 125 -4.08 18.41 -12.24
CA ALA A 125 -4.51 17.74 -13.46
C ALA A 125 -5.17 16.38 -13.18
N ALA A 126 -4.58 15.54 -12.32
CA ALA A 126 -5.15 14.25 -11.91
C ALA A 126 -6.48 14.38 -11.11
N ARG A 127 -6.75 15.56 -10.54
CA ARG A 127 -8.00 15.87 -9.82
C ARG A 127 -9.11 16.34 -10.75
N ILE A 128 -8.75 17.06 -11.81
CA ILE A 128 -9.68 17.59 -12.81
C ILE A 128 -10.05 16.53 -13.84
N TYR A 129 -9.09 15.71 -14.29
CA TYR A 129 -9.31 14.76 -15.37
C TYR A 129 -9.47 13.33 -14.86
N ARG A 130 -10.25 12.52 -15.59
CA ARG A 130 -10.58 11.14 -15.17
C ARG A 130 -9.51 10.14 -15.58
N ARG A 131 -8.97 10.29 -16.79
CA ARG A 131 -7.89 9.50 -17.43
C ARG A 131 -7.27 10.34 -18.55
N PHE A 132 -6.08 9.96 -19.00
CA PHE A 132 -5.48 10.47 -20.24
C PHE A 132 -5.50 9.38 -21.30
N ASP A 133 -5.56 9.75 -22.59
CA ASP A 133 -5.42 8.79 -23.69
C ASP A 133 -3.95 8.37 -23.90
N GLU A 134 -3.73 7.40 -24.80
CA GLU A 134 -2.40 6.88 -25.15
C GLU A 134 -1.46 7.93 -25.77
N ASN A 135 -2.01 9.04 -26.26
CA ASN A 135 -1.26 10.18 -26.79
C ASN A 135 -0.99 11.25 -25.72
N GLY A 136 -1.49 11.04 -24.49
CA GLY A 136 -1.40 12.01 -23.41
C GLY A 136 -2.27 13.24 -23.68
N ASN A 137 -3.53 13.07 -24.06
CA ASN A 137 -4.57 14.11 -24.04
C ASN A 137 -5.55 13.88 -22.89
N PRO A 138 -6.16 14.95 -22.32
CA PRO A 138 -7.07 14.81 -21.20
C PRO A 138 -8.38 14.18 -21.66
N GLY A 139 -8.79 13.10 -21.00
CA GLY A 139 -10.13 12.53 -21.17
C GLY A 139 -11.21 13.39 -20.52
N VAL A 140 -12.42 12.83 -20.39
CA VAL A 140 -13.58 13.55 -19.84
C VAL A 140 -13.26 14.13 -18.44
N PRO A 141 -13.45 15.45 -18.22
CA PRO A 141 -13.30 16.07 -16.91
C PRO A 141 -14.20 15.40 -15.86
N ARG A 142 -13.73 15.35 -14.61
CA ARG A 142 -14.57 14.94 -13.48
C ARG A 142 -15.63 16.02 -13.30
N LYS A 143 -16.91 15.62 -13.25
CA LYS A 143 -18.07 16.54 -13.17
C LYS A 143 -18.06 17.45 -11.92
N ASP A 144 -17.15 17.23 -10.98
CA ASP A 144 -17.13 17.83 -9.65
C ASP A 144 -16.17 19.03 -9.52
N THR A 145 -15.55 19.50 -10.61
CA THR A 145 -14.73 20.73 -10.57
C THR A 145 -15.63 21.96 -10.67
N ARG A 146 -16.23 22.33 -9.53
CA ARG A 146 -16.66 23.71 -9.27
C ARG A 146 -15.55 24.47 -8.56
#